data_AF-A0A2W4JER2-F1
#
_entry.id   AF-A0A2W4JER2-F1
#
_cell.length_a   1.000
_cell.length_b   1.000
_cell.length_c   1.000
_cell.angle_alpha   90.00
_cell.angle_beta   90.00
_cell.angle_gamma   90.00
#
_symmetry.space_group_name_H-M   'P 1'
#
loop_
_entity.id
_entity.type
_entity.pdbx_description
1 polymer ?
#
loop_
_entity_poly.entity_id
_entity_poly.type
_entity_poly.pdbx_seq_one_letter_code
_entity_poly.pdbx_strand_id
1 'polypeptide(L)'
;AASAAELRGTSRAILEWRAEGDPPGLSAGRTPGFGDDDLKLPDGAAERLAAWQQVLLPSRAPEAVRDTMAAAGAAGVRFIALPPGVPAAGVITTAGEIATTAPPLADGRQLIRLRPPSGPVTLIAPEVTKLAVSGEPPTGDIEGEGVAVVETSPPDVRVRVSDGPAGRLLVLAATHEAGWQATVDGRQRPIVRAWGHQVAVEVPTRSAEVEVSHDDTVREILLLAQIGAVLFTLLTAIPSRRRKTSPGGDEG
;
A
#
# COMPACT_ATOMS: atom_id res chain seq x y z
N ALA A 1 -5.69 -21.04 -0.41
CA ALA A 1 -6.83 -20.77 -1.31
C ALA A 1 -7.72 -19.63 -0.81
N ALA A 2 -8.23 -19.68 0.43
CA ALA A 2 -9.07 -18.62 1.01
C ALA A 2 -8.35 -17.26 1.14
N SER A 3 -7.12 -17.22 1.68
CA SER A 3 -6.36 -15.97 1.82
C SER A 3 -6.04 -15.30 0.47
N ALA A 4 -5.78 -16.08 -0.58
CA ALA A 4 -5.52 -15.55 -1.92
C ALA A 4 -6.78 -14.97 -2.59
N ALA A 5 -7.95 -15.57 -2.34
CA ALA A 5 -9.23 -15.04 -2.81
C ALA A 5 -9.60 -13.75 -2.06
N GLU A 6 -9.34 -13.70 -0.75
CA GLU A 6 -9.55 -12.51 0.06
C GLU A 6 -8.61 -11.36 -0.34
N LEU A 7 -7.33 -11.63 -0.56
CA LEU A 7 -6.37 -10.63 -1.02
C LEU A 7 -6.80 -10.02 -2.36
N ARG A 8 -7.25 -10.86 -3.31
CA ARG A 8 -7.75 -10.39 -4.61
C ARG A 8 -9.05 -9.58 -4.49
N GLY A 9 -9.92 -9.93 -3.54
CA GLY A 9 -11.18 -9.22 -3.32
C GLY A 9 -11.05 -7.94 -2.50
N THR A 10 -9.99 -7.79 -1.71
CA THR A 10 -9.85 -6.69 -0.75
C THR A 10 -8.65 -5.77 -1.00
N SER A 11 -7.79 -6.09 -1.98
CA SER A 11 -6.55 -5.36 -2.30
C SER A 11 -5.59 -5.16 -1.12
N ARG A 12 -5.72 -5.96 -0.05
CA ARG A 12 -4.92 -5.81 1.18
C ARG A 12 -3.52 -6.39 1.03
N ALA A 13 -2.61 -5.99 1.92
CA ALA A 13 -1.21 -6.38 1.87
C ALA A 13 -0.85 -7.57 2.79
N ILE A 14 0.13 -8.35 2.36
CA ILE A 14 0.90 -9.30 3.17
C ILE A 14 2.24 -8.63 3.47
N LEU A 15 2.56 -8.48 4.76
CA LEU A 15 3.89 -8.17 5.24
C LEU A 15 4.67 -9.48 5.39
N GLU A 16 5.80 -9.60 4.69
CA GLU A 16 6.70 -10.73 4.83
C GLU A 16 7.79 -10.42 5.84
N TRP A 17 7.73 -11.10 6.99
CA TRP A 17 8.80 -11.06 7.96
C TRP A 17 9.91 -12.02 7.50
N ARG A 18 11.11 -11.48 7.29
CA ARG A 18 12.30 -12.22 6.88
C ARG A 18 13.30 -12.37 8.02
N ALA A 19 14.30 -13.22 7.81
CA ALA A 19 15.34 -13.47 8.80
C ALA A 19 16.14 -12.20 9.12
N GLU A 20 16.87 -12.20 10.24
CA GLU A 20 17.71 -11.08 10.64
C GLU A 20 18.76 -10.78 9.57
N GLY A 21 18.74 -9.54 9.03
CA GLY A 21 19.62 -9.09 7.95
C GLY A 21 18.98 -9.00 6.58
N ASP A 22 17.82 -9.65 6.37
CA ASP A 22 17.07 -9.55 5.11
C ASP A 22 16.00 -8.46 5.19
N PRO A 23 15.82 -7.64 4.13
CA PRO A 23 14.79 -6.61 4.10
C PRO A 23 13.39 -7.26 4.11
N PRO A 24 12.43 -6.71 4.88
CA PRO A 24 11.05 -7.18 4.85
C PRO A 24 10.43 -7.00 3.45
N GLY A 25 9.60 -7.97 3.05
CA GLY A 25 8.83 -7.90 1.80
C GLY A 25 7.42 -7.37 2.04
N LEU A 26 6.81 -6.79 1.01
CA LEU A 26 5.40 -6.35 1.04
C LEU A 26 4.74 -6.69 -0.29
N SER A 27 3.65 -7.47 -0.26
CA SER A 27 2.87 -7.81 -1.45
C SER A 27 1.41 -7.42 -1.26
N ALA A 28 0.84 -6.64 -2.19
CA ALA A 28 -0.55 -6.17 -2.13
C ALA A 28 -1.46 -6.90 -3.15
N GLY A 29 -2.69 -7.23 -2.74
CA GLY A 29 -3.73 -7.79 -3.61
C GLY A 29 -3.49 -9.23 -4.10
N ARG A 30 -2.31 -9.81 -3.81
CA ARG A 30 -1.91 -11.17 -4.14
C ARG A 30 -0.90 -11.72 -3.15
N THR A 31 -0.65 -13.02 -3.22
CA THR A 31 0.45 -13.66 -2.50
C THR A 31 1.81 -13.25 -3.07
N PRO A 32 2.88 -13.24 -2.25
CA PRO A 32 4.23 -12.94 -2.70
C PRO A 32 4.65 -13.79 -3.90
N GLY A 33 5.33 -13.14 -4.85
CA GLY A 33 5.89 -13.75 -6.04
C GLY A 33 7.32 -13.30 -6.31
N PHE A 34 8.01 -14.03 -7.18
CA PHE A 34 9.35 -13.66 -7.63
C PHE A 34 9.34 -12.27 -8.29
N GLY A 35 10.30 -11.41 -7.92
CA GLY A 35 10.43 -10.05 -8.43
C GLY A 35 9.60 -8.98 -7.71
N ASP A 36 8.79 -9.35 -6.72
CA ASP A 36 8.06 -8.35 -5.90
C ASP A 36 9.04 -7.41 -5.15
N ASP A 37 10.22 -7.92 -4.79
CA ASP A 37 11.29 -7.16 -4.12
C ASP A 37 12.06 -6.20 -5.05
N ASP A 38 11.93 -6.38 -6.37
CA ASP A 38 12.59 -5.52 -7.35
C ASP A 38 11.80 -4.22 -7.60
N LEU A 39 10.59 -4.12 -7.03
CA LEU A 39 9.76 -2.92 -7.14
C LEU A 39 10.29 -1.82 -6.24
N LYS A 40 10.46 -0.61 -6.81
CA LYS A 40 10.79 0.57 -6.01
C LYS A 40 9.66 0.84 -5.02
N LEU A 41 9.98 0.79 -3.73
CA LEU A 41 9.07 1.20 -2.68
C LEU A 41 8.94 2.73 -2.64
N PRO A 42 7.78 3.26 -2.21
CA PRO A 42 7.63 4.68 -1.91
C PRO A 42 8.67 5.15 -0.88
N ASP A 43 9.05 6.42 -0.96
CA ASP A 43 10.05 6.99 -0.07
C ASP A 43 9.66 6.81 1.41
N GLY A 44 10.59 6.36 2.25
CA GLY A 44 10.35 6.10 3.68
C GLY A 44 9.61 4.80 4.00
N ALA A 45 9.17 4.03 2.99
CA ALA A 45 8.50 2.74 3.23
C ALA A 45 9.51 1.66 3.67
N ALA A 46 10.69 1.60 3.07
CA ALA A 46 11.71 0.60 3.41
C ALA A 46 12.16 0.72 4.88
N GLU A 47 12.47 1.93 5.34
CA GLU A 47 12.88 2.20 6.71
C GLU A 47 11.78 1.84 7.73
N ARG A 48 10.53 2.15 7.39
CA ARG A 48 9.36 1.82 8.22
C ARG A 48 9.12 0.33 8.32
N LEU A 49 9.18 -0.40 7.20
CA LEU A 49 9.03 -1.85 7.21
C LEU A 49 10.16 -2.49 8.03
N ALA A 50 11.40 -2.00 7.89
CA ALA A 50 12.53 -2.46 8.68
C ALA A 50 12.34 -2.20 10.18
N ALA A 51 11.83 -1.02 10.56
CA ALA A 51 11.50 -0.69 11.95
C ALA A 51 10.43 -1.62 12.53
N TRP A 52 9.37 -1.93 11.76
CA TRP A 52 8.37 -2.92 12.18
C TRP A 52 8.97 -4.31 12.34
N GLN A 53 9.78 -4.77 11.38
CA GLN A 53 10.46 -6.07 11.47
C GLN A 53 11.34 -6.16 12.73
N GLN A 54 12.06 -5.09 13.09
CA GLN A 54 12.88 -5.06 14.31
C GLN A 54 12.06 -5.24 15.60
N VAL A 55 10.87 -4.66 15.68
CA VAL A 55 9.99 -4.80 16.85
C VAL A 55 9.29 -6.16 16.88
N LEU A 56 8.97 -6.71 15.70
CA LEU A 56 8.27 -7.99 15.54
C LEU A 56 9.18 -9.22 15.66
N LEU A 57 10.50 -9.07 15.39
CA LEU A 57 11.53 -10.04 15.80
C LEU A 57 11.37 -10.37 17.30
N PRO A 58 11.82 -11.55 17.80
CA PRO A 58 11.54 -12.04 19.16
C PRO A 58 11.88 -11.01 20.25
N SER A 59 10.95 -10.10 20.50
CA SER A 59 11.12 -8.93 21.34
C SER A 59 10.45 -9.25 22.67
N ARG A 60 11.11 -8.86 23.77
CA ARG A 60 10.59 -9.10 25.12
C ARG A 60 9.52 -8.09 25.55
N ALA A 61 9.03 -7.25 24.64
CA ALA A 61 8.04 -6.20 24.91
C ALA A 61 6.70 -6.49 24.21
N PRO A 62 5.77 -7.22 24.86
CA PRO A 62 4.46 -7.57 24.28
C PRO A 62 3.64 -6.36 23.80
N GLU A 63 3.72 -5.24 24.51
CA GLU A 63 2.99 -4.01 24.15
C GLU A 63 3.50 -3.43 22.82
N ALA A 64 4.82 -3.33 22.65
CA ALA A 64 5.43 -2.83 21.41
C ALA A 64 5.07 -3.71 20.19
N VAL A 65 4.95 -5.03 20.38
CA VAL A 65 4.50 -5.96 19.33
C VAL A 65 3.05 -5.67 18.94
N ARG A 66 2.15 -5.52 19.93
CA ARG A 66 0.74 -5.20 19.68
C ARG A 66 0.57 -3.88 18.96
N ASP A 67 1.27 -2.85 19.43
CA ASP A 67 1.27 -1.51 18.85
C ASP A 67 1.77 -1.52 17.41
N THR A 68 2.85 -2.26 17.14
CA THR A 68 3.38 -2.43 15.79
C THR A 68 2.43 -3.16 14.87
N MET A 69 1.76 -4.21 15.36
CA MET A 69 0.74 -4.92 14.58
C MET A 69 -0.49 -4.05 14.32
N ALA A 70 -0.91 -3.24 15.29
CA ALA A 70 -2.00 -2.29 15.14
C ALA A 70 -1.64 -1.21 14.10
N ALA A 71 -0.41 -0.68 14.14
CA ALA A 71 0.10 0.28 13.16
C ALA A 71 0.23 -0.33 11.76
N ALA A 72 0.72 -1.57 11.63
CA ALA A 72 0.77 -2.28 10.36
C ALA A 72 -0.63 -2.54 9.80
N GLY A 73 -1.57 -2.93 10.67
CA GLY A 73 -2.99 -3.04 10.36
C GLY A 73 -3.52 -1.74 9.77
N ALA A 74 -3.43 -0.64 10.52
CA ALA A 74 -3.86 0.68 10.05
C ALA A 74 -3.21 1.08 8.71
N ALA A 75 -1.97 0.68 8.48
CA ALA A 75 -1.25 0.91 7.24
C ALA A 75 -1.76 0.09 6.02
N GLY A 76 -2.72 -0.82 6.19
CA GLY A 76 -3.28 -1.66 5.12
C GLY A 76 -2.79 -3.11 5.11
N VAL A 77 -1.95 -3.52 6.07
CA VAL A 77 -1.50 -4.92 6.20
C VAL A 77 -2.64 -5.76 6.77
N ARG A 78 -3.05 -6.81 6.04
CA ARG A 78 -4.04 -7.77 6.56
C ARG A 78 -3.40 -9.02 7.11
N PHE A 79 -2.28 -9.43 6.52
CA PHE A 79 -1.61 -10.65 6.91
C PHE A 79 -0.13 -10.39 7.16
N ILE A 80 0.43 -11.12 8.13
CA ILE A 80 1.87 -11.18 8.37
C ILE A 80 2.31 -12.61 8.12
N ALA A 81 3.21 -12.80 7.15
CA ALA A 81 3.87 -14.08 6.89
C ALA A 81 5.06 -14.21 7.84
N LEU A 82 5.10 -15.29 8.62
CA LEU A 82 6.17 -15.54 9.57
C LEU A 82 7.39 -16.18 8.90
N PRO A 83 8.61 -15.97 9.46
CA PRO A 83 9.80 -16.68 9.00
C PRO A 83 9.63 -18.20 9.15
N PRO A 84 10.32 -19.00 8.31
CA PRO A 84 10.31 -20.45 8.43
C PRO A 84 10.69 -20.91 9.85
N GLY A 85 9.90 -21.83 10.42
CA GLY A 85 10.15 -22.38 11.76
C GLY A 85 9.62 -21.55 12.93
N VAL A 86 9.07 -20.35 12.70
CA VAL A 86 8.44 -19.54 13.76
C VAL A 86 6.97 -19.96 13.95
N PRO A 87 6.57 -20.40 15.16
CA PRO A 87 5.19 -20.81 15.42
C PRO A 87 4.27 -19.60 15.64
N ALA A 88 3.19 -19.52 14.86
CA ALA A 88 2.18 -18.48 14.94
C ALA A 88 1.47 -18.44 16.30
N ALA A 89 1.33 -19.58 16.98
CA ALA A 89 0.66 -19.66 18.27
C ALA A 89 1.30 -18.73 19.32
N GLY A 90 2.64 -18.72 19.45
CA GLY A 90 3.33 -17.86 20.41
C GLY A 90 3.21 -16.37 20.09
N VAL A 91 3.23 -16.04 18.79
CA VAL A 91 3.05 -14.66 18.33
C VAL A 91 1.62 -14.19 18.56
N ILE A 92 0.61 -15.03 18.28
CA ILE A 92 -0.81 -14.73 18.53
C ILE A 92 -1.09 -14.56 20.02
N THR A 93 -0.51 -15.40 20.89
CA THR A 93 -0.63 -15.22 22.36
C THR A 93 -0.12 -13.86 22.81
N THR A 94 0.96 -13.37 22.19
CA THR A 94 1.51 -12.03 22.48
C THR A 94 0.59 -10.94 21.95
N ALA A 95 0.12 -11.07 20.71
CA ALA A 95 -0.73 -10.11 20.02
C ALA A 95 -2.16 -10.00 20.60
N GLY A 96 -2.65 -11.05 21.26
CA GLY A 96 -3.96 -11.07 21.89
C GLY A 96 -5.08 -10.83 20.88
N GLU A 97 -5.96 -9.86 21.16
CA GLU A 97 -7.14 -9.63 20.34
C GLU A 97 -6.85 -8.98 18.96
N ILE A 98 -5.61 -8.57 18.66
CA ILE A 98 -5.28 -7.89 17.40
C ILE A 98 -5.01 -8.88 16.25
N ALA A 99 -4.81 -10.17 16.58
CA ALA A 99 -4.38 -11.18 15.63
C ALA A 99 -5.16 -12.50 15.75
N THR A 100 -5.32 -13.19 14.63
CA THR A 100 -5.87 -14.55 14.55
C THR A 100 -5.07 -15.41 13.58
N THR A 101 -5.25 -16.72 13.66
CA THR A 101 -4.60 -17.66 12.73
C THR A 101 -5.21 -17.55 11.34
N ALA A 102 -4.38 -17.61 10.29
CA ALA A 102 -4.80 -17.77 8.91
C ALA A 102 -4.26 -19.08 8.31
N PRO A 103 -4.89 -19.60 7.23
CA PRO A 103 -4.30 -20.68 6.46
C PRO A 103 -2.89 -20.33 5.99
N PRO A 104 -1.92 -21.27 6.02
CA PRO A 104 -0.53 -21.00 5.65
C PRO A 104 -0.39 -20.66 4.15
N LEU A 105 0.76 -20.08 3.79
CA LEU A 105 1.14 -19.90 2.38
C LEU A 105 1.38 -21.26 1.70
N ALA A 106 1.38 -21.24 0.37
CA ALA A 106 1.68 -22.43 -0.44
C ALA A 106 3.10 -22.98 -0.20
N ASP A 107 4.04 -22.13 0.25
CA ASP A 107 5.41 -22.50 0.61
C ASP A 107 5.52 -23.09 2.03
N GLY A 108 4.41 -23.22 2.76
CA GLY A 108 4.35 -23.78 4.12
C GLY A 108 4.60 -22.77 5.24
N ARG A 109 4.94 -21.51 4.94
CA ARG A 109 5.08 -20.46 5.98
C ARG A 109 3.74 -20.17 6.64
N GLN A 110 3.78 -19.92 7.95
CA GLN A 110 2.58 -19.61 8.73
C GLN A 110 2.13 -18.17 8.52
N LEU A 111 0.81 -17.96 8.51
CA LEU A 111 0.20 -16.64 8.37
C LEU A 111 -0.57 -16.25 9.62
N ILE A 112 -0.37 -15.01 10.04
CA ILE A 112 -1.20 -14.34 11.02
C ILE A 112 -2.10 -13.36 10.29
N ARG A 113 -3.39 -13.37 10.64
CA ARG A 113 -4.38 -12.38 10.19
C ARG A 113 -4.49 -11.27 11.23
N LEU A 114 -4.32 -10.03 10.80
CA LEU A 114 -4.63 -8.87 11.61
C LEU A 114 -6.16 -8.63 11.59
N ARG A 115 -6.70 -8.33 12.77
CA ARG A 115 -8.10 -7.95 12.95
C ARG A 115 -8.41 -6.49 12.67
N PRO A 116 -7.64 -5.48 13.14
CA PRO A 116 -8.08 -4.09 13.04
C PRO A 116 -8.45 -3.69 11.60
N PRO A 117 -9.48 -2.86 11.43
CA PRO A 117 -10.05 -2.55 10.13
C PRO A 117 -9.05 -1.74 9.31
N SER A 118 -8.66 -2.29 8.16
CA SER A 118 -7.94 -1.56 7.13
C SER A 118 -8.50 -1.90 5.76
N GLY A 119 -9.47 -1.10 5.33
CA GLY A 119 -9.88 -1.08 3.93
C GLY A 119 -8.85 -0.34 3.08
N PRO A 120 -8.83 -0.55 1.76
CA PRO A 120 -8.12 0.35 0.85
C PRO A 120 -8.53 1.82 1.04
N VAL A 121 -9.79 2.05 1.45
CA VAL A 121 -10.30 3.35 1.92
C VAL A 121 -11.18 3.16 3.15
N THR A 122 -11.01 4.03 4.15
CA THR A 122 -11.77 4.01 5.41
C THR A 122 -12.20 5.40 5.83
N LEU A 123 -13.45 5.55 6.26
CA LEU A 123 -13.91 6.74 6.97
C LEU A 123 -13.75 6.50 8.48
N ILE A 124 -12.92 7.33 9.13
CA ILE A 124 -12.66 7.25 10.57
C ILE A 124 -13.40 8.35 11.35
N ALA A 125 -13.85 8.01 12.55
CA ALA A 125 -14.55 8.89 13.47
C ALA A 125 -13.56 9.84 14.18
N PRO A 126 -14.06 10.97 14.71
CA PRO A 126 -13.21 12.02 15.30
C PRO A 126 -12.31 11.56 16.45
N GLU A 127 -12.73 10.54 17.19
CA GLU A 127 -12.00 9.95 18.31
C GLU A 127 -10.74 9.23 17.80
N VAL A 128 -10.86 8.53 16.66
CA VAL A 128 -9.77 7.82 15.98
C VAL A 128 -8.88 8.79 15.19
N THR A 129 -9.46 9.88 14.67
CA THR A 129 -8.72 10.92 13.92
C THR A 129 -7.53 11.45 14.71
N LYS A 130 -7.65 11.65 16.02
CA LYS A 130 -6.54 12.17 16.84
C LYS A 130 -5.33 11.24 16.83
N LEU A 131 -5.58 9.94 17.02
CA LEU A 131 -4.54 8.89 16.98
C LEU A 131 -3.93 8.79 15.59
N ALA A 132 -4.78 8.83 14.55
CA ALA A 132 -4.32 8.78 13.17
C ALA A 132 -3.41 9.96 12.84
N VAL A 133 -3.76 11.19 13.24
CA VAL A 133 -2.94 12.38 12.97
C VAL A 133 -1.68 12.43 13.82
N SER A 134 -1.72 11.95 15.08
CA SER A 134 -0.52 11.83 15.92
C SER A 134 0.42 10.70 15.46
N GLY A 135 -0.08 9.77 14.66
CA GLY A 135 0.66 8.58 14.24
C GLY A 135 0.76 7.52 15.34
N GLU A 136 0.02 7.69 16.44
CA GLU A 136 -0.08 6.69 17.50
C GLU A 136 -0.85 5.47 16.99
N PRO A 137 -0.48 4.24 17.39
CA PRO A 137 -1.21 3.05 17.00
C PRO A 137 -2.62 3.09 17.59
N PRO A 138 -3.62 2.51 16.88
CA PRO A 138 -4.95 2.41 17.46
C PRO A 138 -4.96 1.45 18.65
N THR A 139 -5.57 1.87 19.75
CA THR A 139 -5.75 1.04 20.94
C THR A 139 -7.04 0.22 20.87
N GLY A 140 -6.94 -1.11 20.90
CA GLY A 140 -8.09 -2.01 21.02
C GLY A 140 -8.77 -2.41 19.70
N ASP A 141 -9.95 -3.02 19.82
CA ASP A 141 -10.74 -3.50 18.69
C ASP A 141 -11.62 -2.36 18.13
N ILE A 142 -11.08 -1.62 17.16
CA ILE A 142 -11.75 -0.47 16.53
C ILE A 142 -12.89 -0.90 15.59
N GLU A 143 -13.20 -2.20 15.47
CA GLU A 143 -14.16 -2.76 14.52
C GLU A 143 -15.61 -2.26 14.69
N GLY A 144 -15.95 -1.57 15.79
CA GLY A 144 -17.33 -1.15 16.08
C GLY A 144 -17.64 0.34 16.12
N GLU A 145 -16.75 1.18 16.68
CA GLU A 145 -17.18 2.51 17.15
C GLU A 145 -16.80 3.69 16.24
N GLY A 146 -15.99 3.47 15.20
CA GLY A 146 -15.51 4.62 14.45
C GLY A 146 -14.75 4.38 13.15
N VAL A 147 -14.82 3.20 12.54
CA VAL A 147 -14.19 2.96 11.23
C VAL A 147 -15.17 2.30 10.28
N ALA A 148 -15.47 2.96 9.17
CA ALA A 148 -16.30 2.43 8.11
C ALA A 148 -15.45 2.19 6.85
N VAL A 149 -15.41 0.94 6.38
CA VAL A 149 -14.72 0.59 5.12
C VAL A 149 -15.55 1.10 3.94
N VAL A 150 -14.89 1.70 2.96
CA VAL A 150 -15.51 2.13 1.71
C VAL A 150 -15.02 1.22 0.59
N GLU A 151 -15.95 0.61 -0.14
CA GLU A 151 -15.70 -0.32 -1.24
C GLU A 151 -15.19 0.41 -2.50
N THR A 152 -13.97 0.93 -2.41
CA THR A 152 -13.25 1.64 -3.49
C THR A 152 -11.75 1.49 -3.28
N SER A 153 -10.91 1.87 -4.23
CA SER A 153 -9.46 1.71 -4.12
C SER A 153 -8.72 2.88 -4.75
N PRO A 154 -7.59 3.32 -4.17
CA PRO A 154 -6.68 4.28 -4.80
C PRO A 154 -6.18 3.80 -6.18
N PRO A 155 -5.68 4.70 -7.06
CA PRO A 155 -5.39 6.12 -6.79
C PRO A 155 -6.59 7.06 -6.89
N ASP A 156 -7.64 6.69 -7.64
CA ASP A 156 -8.82 7.53 -7.87
C ASP A 156 -10.00 7.08 -7.01
N VAL A 157 -10.33 7.87 -6.00
CA VAL A 157 -11.38 7.60 -5.03
C VAL A 157 -12.43 8.68 -5.13
N ARG A 158 -13.67 8.30 -5.49
CA ARG A 158 -14.83 9.20 -5.47
C ARG A 158 -15.93 8.57 -4.65
N VAL A 159 -16.27 9.21 -3.52
CA VAL A 159 -17.20 8.66 -2.55
C VAL A 159 -18.19 9.73 -2.10
N ARG A 160 -19.44 9.33 -1.91
CA ARG A 160 -20.44 10.19 -1.29
C ARG A 160 -20.55 9.82 0.18
N VAL A 161 -20.26 10.78 1.06
CA VAL A 161 -20.36 10.59 2.50
C VAL A 161 -21.66 11.21 3.01
N SER A 162 -22.29 10.54 3.97
CA SER A 162 -23.50 11.03 4.64
C SER A 162 -23.17 12.03 5.75
N ASP A 163 -24.21 12.71 6.23
CA ASP A 163 -24.16 13.54 7.44
C ASP A 163 -23.50 12.78 8.60
N GLY A 164 -22.73 13.50 9.43
CA GLY A 164 -22.07 12.92 10.59
C GLY A 164 -21.27 13.95 11.40
N PRO A 165 -20.56 13.50 12.45
CA PRO A 165 -19.83 14.41 13.34
C PRO A 165 -18.68 15.14 12.64
N ALA A 166 -18.29 16.27 13.21
CA ALA A 166 -17.16 17.08 12.74
C ALA A 166 -15.83 16.38 13.11
N GLY A 167 -14.81 16.51 12.25
CA GLY A 167 -13.48 15.92 12.49
C GLY A 167 -13.32 14.47 12.02
N ARG A 168 -14.24 13.97 11.17
CA ARG A 168 -14.06 12.69 10.48
C ARG A 168 -12.98 12.82 9.39
N LEU A 169 -12.21 11.76 9.20
CA LEU A 169 -11.25 11.67 8.10
C LEU A 169 -11.60 10.53 7.16
N LEU A 170 -11.54 10.78 5.85
CA LEU A 170 -11.45 9.72 4.86
C LEU A 170 -9.97 9.42 4.65
N VAL A 171 -9.55 8.22 5.02
CA VAL A 171 -8.16 7.74 4.97
C VAL A 171 -8.02 6.72 3.85
N LEU A 172 -6.99 6.88 3.03
CA LEU A 172 -6.64 5.99 1.94
C LEU A 172 -5.39 5.20 2.34
N ALA A 173 -5.37 3.89 2.05
CA ALA A 173 -4.20 3.05 2.21
C ALA A 173 -3.15 3.31 1.12
N ALA A 174 -2.74 4.58 0.97
CA ALA A 174 -1.79 5.08 0.00
C ALA A 174 -0.76 5.96 0.69
N THR A 175 0.49 5.93 0.21
CA THR A 175 1.57 6.74 0.81
C THR A 175 1.42 8.20 0.45
N HIS A 176 1.57 9.08 1.45
CA HIS A 176 1.54 10.53 1.31
C HIS A 176 2.80 11.04 0.63
N GLU A 177 2.69 11.28 -0.67
CA GLU A 177 3.72 11.86 -1.55
C GLU A 177 3.20 13.08 -2.30
N ALA A 178 4.08 13.75 -3.06
CA ALA A 178 3.67 14.88 -3.90
C ALA A 178 2.86 14.38 -5.10
N GLY A 179 1.70 14.99 -5.36
CA GLY A 179 0.80 14.60 -6.46
C GLY A 179 -0.62 14.30 -6.00
N TRP A 180 -0.82 14.00 -4.72
CA TRP A 180 -2.16 13.82 -4.15
C TRP A 180 -2.95 15.12 -4.10
N GLN A 181 -4.21 15.03 -4.51
CA GLN A 181 -5.18 16.13 -4.48
C GLN A 181 -6.51 15.62 -3.95
N ALA A 182 -7.23 16.48 -3.23
CA ALA A 182 -8.56 16.18 -2.77
C ALA A 182 -9.52 17.34 -3.01
N THR A 183 -10.77 17.01 -3.34
CA THR A 183 -11.87 17.96 -3.39
C THR A 183 -13.05 17.45 -2.59
N VAL A 184 -13.80 18.41 -2.02
CA VAL A 184 -15.06 18.17 -1.32
C VAL A 184 -16.10 19.08 -1.93
N ASP A 185 -17.14 18.49 -2.52
CA ASP A 185 -18.14 19.17 -3.36
C ASP A 185 -17.48 20.06 -4.44
N GLY A 186 -16.46 19.52 -5.10
CA GLY A 186 -15.68 20.20 -6.14
C GLY A 186 -14.76 21.32 -5.65
N ARG A 187 -14.66 21.55 -4.33
CA ARG A 187 -13.73 22.54 -3.75
C ARG A 187 -12.50 21.85 -3.21
N GLN A 188 -11.32 22.36 -3.56
CA GLN A 188 -10.05 21.81 -3.08
C GLN A 188 -9.98 21.78 -1.54
N ARG A 189 -9.40 20.70 -1.01
CA ARG A 189 -9.13 20.50 0.41
C ARG A 189 -7.69 20.07 0.61
N PRO A 190 -7.09 20.43 1.77
CA PRO A 190 -5.76 19.97 2.09
C PRO A 190 -5.75 18.45 2.29
N ILE A 191 -4.69 17.81 1.83
CA ILE A 191 -4.35 16.45 2.22
C ILE A 191 -3.72 16.51 3.62
N VAL A 192 -4.18 15.63 4.50
CA VAL A 192 -3.65 15.43 5.85
C VAL A 192 -2.94 14.08 5.88
N ARG A 193 -1.88 13.99 6.69
CA ARG A 193 -1.16 12.73 6.91
C ARG A 193 -1.83 11.96 8.05
N ALA A 194 -2.30 10.76 7.76
CA ALA A 194 -2.79 9.81 8.75
C ALA A 194 -1.77 8.68 8.99
N TRP A 195 -1.71 8.14 10.20
CA TRP A 195 -0.83 7.05 10.62
C TRP A 195 0.64 7.26 10.21
N GLY A 196 1.09 8.52 10.25
CA GLY A 196 2.45 8.95 9.88
C GLY A 196 2.81 8.88 8.39
N HIS A 197 1.99 8.27 7.53
CA HIS A 197 2.36 8.07 6.11
C HIS A 197 1.18 7.96 5.14
N GLN A 198 -0.05 7.78 5.61
CA GLN A 198 -1.21 7.62 4.75
C GLN A 198 -1.80 8.97 4.32
N VAL A 199 -2.47 8.94 3.18
CA VAL A 199 -3.26 10.06 2.66
C VAL A 199 -4.61 10.11 3.38
N ALA A 200 -4.99 11.29 3.85
CA ALA A 200 -6.31 11.52 4.43
C ALA A 200 -6.88 12.87 4.01
N VAL A 201 -8.20 13.00 4.05
CA VAL A 201 -8.91 14.26 3.83
C VAL A 201 -10.02 14.42 4.87
N GLU A 202 -10.19 15.64 5.37
CA GLU A 202 -11.26 15.97 6.30
C GLU A 202 -12.62 15.95 5.60
N VAL A 203 -13.58 15.25 6.21
CA VAL A 203 -14.94 15.13 5.72
C VAL A 203 -15.85 16.09 6.50
N PRO A 204 -16.67 16.91 5.81
CA PRO A 204 -17.56 17.86 6.48
C PRO A 204 -18.68 17.15 7.26
N THR A 205 -19.40 17.91 8.08
CA THR A 205 -20.52 17.41 8.89
C THR A 205 -21.77 17.08 8.07
N ARG A 206 -21.93 17.75 6.93
CA ARG A 206 -23.04 17.54 6.00
C ARG A 206 -22.62 16.55 4.92
N SER A 207 -23.60 15.92 4.29
CA SER A 207 -23.37 15.03 3.15
C SER A 207 -22.61 15.78 2.07
N ALA A 208 -21.56 15.15 1.57
CA ALA A 208 -20.66 15.73 0.58
C ALA A 208 -20.11 14.64 -0.32
N GLU A 209 -19.76 15.03 -1.53
CA GLU A 209 -18.95 14.24 -2.44
C GLU A 209 -17.47 14.52 -2.17
N VAL A 210 -16.71 13.47 -1.86
CA VAL A 210 -15.28 13.54 -1.61
C VAL A 210 -14.58 12.83 -2.74
N GLU A 211 -13.68 13.55 -3.40
CA GLU A 211 -12.82 13.00 -4.45
C GLU A 211 -11.37 13.16 -4.04
N VAL A 212 -10.60 12.08 -4.13
CA VAL A 212 -9.17 12.05 -3.88
C VAL A 212 -8.51 11.35 -5.06
N SER A 213 -7.52 12.01 -5.67
CA SER A 213 -6.80 11.50 -6.83
C SER A 213 -5.31 11.75 -6.70
N HIS A 214 -4.52 10.98 -7.45
CA HIS A 214 -3.09 11.18 -7.58
C HIS A 214 -2.75 11.64 -9.01
N ASP A 215 -2.02 12.74 -9.14
CA ASP A 215 -1.61 13.25 -10.44
C ASP A 215 -0.40 12.49 -10.99
N ASP A 216 -0.65 11.57 -11.93
CA ASP A 216 0.37 10.78 -12.62
C ASP A 216 0.90 11.47 -13.90
N THR A 217 0.51 12.72 -14.19
CA THR A 217 0.83 13.41 -15.47
C THR A 217 2.32 13.40 -15.80
N VAL A 218 3.18 13.56 -14.80
CA VAL A 218 4.65 13.53 -15.01
C VAL A 218 5.11 12.16 -15.50
N ARG A 219 4.56 11.08 -14.94
CA ARG A 219 4.88 9.70 -15.32
C ARG A 219 4.44 9.41 -16.75
N GLU A 220 3.25 9.85 -17.12
CA GLU A 220 2.71 9.66 -18.48
C GLU A 220 3.56 10.38 -19.53
N ILE A 221 3.98 11.61 -19.27
CA ILE A 221 4.86 12.38 -20.17
C ILE A 221 6.21 11.66 -20.35
N LEU A 222 6.81 11.17 -19.27
CA LEU A 222 8.08 10.45 -19.31
C LEU A 222 7.96 9.13 -20.08
N LEU A 223 6.88 8.37 -19.88
CA LEU A 223 6.63 7.14 -20.63
C LEU A 223 6.46 7.43 -22.13
N LEU A 224 5.74 8.51 -22.49
CA LEU A 224 5.58 8.91 -23.88
C LEU A 224 6.92 9.32 -24.50
N ALA A 225 7.77 10.03 -23.76
CA ALA A 225 9.12 10.38 -24.20
C ALA A 225 10.00 9.12 -24.38
N GLN A 226 9.91 8.13 -23.49
CA GLN A 226 10.62 6.85 -23.62
C GLN A 226 10.18 6.07 -24.87
N ILE A 227 8.87 5.99 -25.13
CA ILE A 227 8.34 5.38 -26.36
C ILE A 227 8.90 6.11 -27.59
N GLY A 228 8.93 7.44 -27.55
CA GLY A 228 9.54 8.26 -28.60
C GLY A 228 11.02 7.94 -28.83
N ALA A 229 11.80 7.79 -27.75
CA ALA A 229 13.22 7.44 -27.82
C ALA A 229 13.45 6.02 -28.38
N VAL A 230 12.62 5.04 -28.00
CA VAL A 230 12.69 3.67 -28.53
C VAL A 230 12.36 3.67 -30.03
N LEU A 231 11.29 4.36 -30.44
CA LEU A 231 10.91 4.49 -31.85
C LEU A 231 12.00 5.19 -32.67
N PHE A 232 12.56 6.28 -32.14
CA PHE A 232 13.67 6.99 -32.78
C PHE A 232 14.89 6.09 -32.95
N THR A 233 15.24 5.32 -31.92
CA THR A 233 16.35 4.36 -31.98
C THR A 233 16.08 3.29 -33.02
N LEU A 234 14.87 2.75 -33.09
CA LEU A 234 14.51 1.70 -34.05
C LEU A 234 14.58 2.21 -35.50
N LEU A 235 14.11 3.44 -35.76
CA LEU A 235 14.15 4.08 -37.07
C LEU A 235 15.58 4.41 -37.51
N THR A 236 16.43 4.86 -36.59
CA THR A 236 17.83 5.22 -36.89
C THR A 236 18.77 4.01 -36.95
N ALA A 237 18.40 2.90 -36.32
CA ALA A 237 19.16 1.65 -36.35
C ALA A 237 19.02 0.87 -37.66
N ILE A 238 18.13 1.25 -38.59
CA ILE A 238 17.99 0.58 -39.90
C ILE A 238 19.24 0.87 -40.73
N PRO A 239 20.12 -0.11 -40.99
CA PRO A 239 21.30 0.12 -41.79
C PRO A 239 20.84 0.41 -43.21
N SER A 240 21.16 1.60 -43.72
CA SER A 240 21.01 1.88 -45.15
C SER A 240 21.85 0.84 -45.91
N ARG A 241 21.18 -0.16 -46.50
CA ARG A 241 21.80 -1.05 -47.49
C ARG A 241 22.25 -0.16 -48.64
N ARG A 242 23.49 0.31 -48.59
CA ARG A 242 24.19 0.91 -49.73
C ARG A 242 24.06 -0.07 -50.88
N ARG A 243 23.22 0.26 -51.87
CA ARG A 243 23.28 -0.39 -53.18
C ARG A 243 24.71 -0.24 -53.66
N LYS A 244 25.44 -1.35 -53.77
CA LYS A 244 26.65 -1.40 -54.57
C LYS A 244 26.21 -1.12 -56.01
N THR A 245 26.29 0.14 -56.42
CA THR A 245 26.35 0.48 -57.84
C THR A 245 27.62 -0.17 -58.34
N SER A 246 27.47 -1.26 -59.10
CA SER A 246 28.59 -1.94 -59.75
C SER A 246 29.04 -1.05 -60.90
N PRO A 247 30.27 -0.54 -60.93
CA PRO A 247 30.85 0.05 -62.12
C PRO A 247 31.52 -1.09 -62.90
N GLY A 248 30.98 -1.44 -64.06
CA GLY A 248 31.59 -2.43 -64.95
C GLY A 248 30.63 -2.76 -66.09
N GLY A 249 30.98 -2.62 -67.35
CA GLY A 249 32.22 -2.18 -67.95
C GLY A 249 31.91 -1.74 -69.37
N ASP A 250 32.62 -0.70 -69.79
CA ASP A 250 32.75 -0.27 -71.16
C ASP A 250 33.95 -1.02 -71.74
N GLU A 251 33.75 -1.98 -72.64
CA GLU A 251 34.78 -2.50 -73.55
C GLU A 251 34.11 -3.11 -74.80
N GLY A 252 34.37 -2.52 -75.97
CA GLY A 252 34.17 -3.14 -77.29
C GLY A 252 33.50 -2.27 -78.34
#